data_AF-X0RBF1-F1
#
_entry.id   AF-X0RBF1-F1
#
_cell.length_a   1.000
_cell.length_b   1.000
_cell.length_c   1.000
_cell.angle_alpha   90.00
_cell.angle_beta   90.00
_cell.angle_gamma   90.00
#
_symmetry.space_group_name_H-M   'P 1'
#
loop_
_entity.id
_entity.type
_entity.pdbx_description
1 polymer ?
#
loop_
_entity_poly.entity_id
_entity_poly.type
_entity_poly.pdbx_seq_one_letter_code
_entity_poly.pdbx_strand_id
1 'polypeptide(L)'
;MNSYERDLARFILAWLPYGGPTNEDFIGFFGISMPRAAQILLPLVAEGAPDDLTESDRELLVQLVCNEPAIRALDAESCTSIEGGGADQPLSRRSRGPRQPEHLRRSARWDAR
;
A
#
# COMPACT_ATOMS: atom_id res chain seq x y z
N MET A 1 1.66 -18.14 0.22
CA MET A 1 1.21 -16.79 -0.19
C MET A 1 0.29 -16.94 -1.38
N ASN A 2 -0.94 -16.43 -1.31
CA ASN A 2 -1.87 -16.46 -2.44
C ASN A 2 -1.59 -15.31 -3.43
N SER A 3 -2.22 -15.33 -4.62
CA SER A 3 -2.00 -14.32 -5.65
C SER A 3 -2.35 -12.91 -5.19
N TYR A 4 -3.43 -12.77 -4.41
CA TYR A 4 -3.88 -11.48 -3.90
C TYR A 4 -2.88 -10.85 -2.93
N GLU A 5 -2.42 -11.61 -1.93
CA GLU A 5 -1.37 -11.19 -0.99
C GLU A 5 -0.11 -10.76 -1.73
N ARG A 6 0.27 -11.54 -2.76
CA ARG A 6 1.46 -11.28 -3.55
C ARG A 6 1.38 -9.96 -4.30
N ASP A 7 0.23 -9.67 -4.92
CA ASP A 7 0.03 -8.43 -5.64
C ASP A 7 -0.07 -7.23 -4.70
N LEU A 8 -0.70 -7.41 -3.53
CA LEU A 8 -0.76 -6.40 -2.48
C LEU A 8 0.63 -6.02 -1.97
N ALA A 9 1.46 -7.03 -1.70
CA ALA A 9 2.84 -6.84 -1.25
C ALA A 9 3.70 -6.14 -2.29
N ARG A 10 3.62 -6.55 -3.57
CA ARG A 10 4.31 -5.87 -4.67
C ARG A 10 3.88 -4.42 -4.79
N PHE A 11 2.59 -4.16 -4.68
CA PHE A 11 2.06 -2.80 -4.76
C PHE A 11 2.64 -1.92 -3.67
N ILE A 12 2.57 -2.35 -2.40
CA ILE A 12 3.12 -1.57 -1.29
C ILE A 12 4.63 -1.33 -1.47
N LEU A 13 5.40 -2.39 -1.73
CA LEU A 13 6.86 -2.30 -1.91
C LEU A 13 7.25 -1.36 -3.07
N ALA A 14 6.48 -1.32 -4.15
CA ALA A 14 6.70 -0.40 -5.26
C ALA A 14 6.44 1.07 -4.90
N TRP A 15 5.60 1.33 -3.90
CA TRP A 15 5.25 2.68 -3.43
C TRP A 15 6.09 3.19 -2.26
N LEU A 16 6.72 2.31 -1.48
CA LEU A 16 7.56 2.69 -0.34
C LEU A 16 8.63 3.75 -0.68
N PRO A 17 9.36 3.68 -1.80
CA PRO A 17 10.35 4.71 -2.16
C PRO A 17 9.76 6.11 -2.37
N TYR A 18 8.44 6.22 -2.56
CA TYR A 18 7.72 7.46 -2.82
C TYR A 18 6.92 7.97 -1.61
N GLY A 19 7.11 7.35 -0.43
CA GLY A 19 6.39 7.69 0.79
C GLY A 19 5.16 6.82 1.07
N GLY A 20 4.94 5.76 0.27
CA GLY A 20 3.84 4.83 0.45
C GLY A 20 2.59 5.16 -0.37
N PRO A 21 1.69 4.18 -0.56
CA PRO A 21 0.41 4.37 -1.25
C PRO A 21 -0.61 5.08 -0.35
N THR A 22 -1.54 5.84 -0.94
CA THR A 22 -2.63 6.47 -0.20
C THR A 22 -3.83 5.53 -0.03
N ASN A 23 -4.71 5.81 0.93
CA ASN A 23 -5.95 5.03 1.09
C ASN A 23 -6.83 5.03 -0.16
N GLU A 24 -6.86 6.12 -0.93
CA GLU A 24 -7.59 6.18 -2.21
C GLU A 24 -7.00 5.23 -3.26
N ASP A 25 -5.67 5.09 -3.30
CA ASP A 25 -5.02 4.14 -4.20
C ASP A 25 -5.42 2.69 -3.87
N PHE A 26 -5.45 2.31 -2.58
CA PHE A 26 -5.88 0.96 -2.19
C PHE A 26 -7.34 0.66 -2.55
N ILE A 27 -8.23 1.63 -2.33
CA ILE A 27 -9.64 1.49 -2.72
C ILE A 27 -9.74 1.35 -4.24
N GLY A 28 -8.98 2.14 -5.00
CA GLY A 28 -8.97 2.11 -6.46
C GLY A 28 -8.43 0.82 -7.07
N PHE A 29 -7.36 0.25 -6.51
CA PHE A 29 -6.70 -0.94 -7.08
C PHE A 29 -7.19 -2.27 -6.49
N PHE A 30 -7.54 -2.31 -5.20
CA PHE A 30 -7.83 -3.55 -4.47
C PHE A 30 -9.22 -3.60 -3.85
N GLY A 31 -9.98 -2.50 -3.89
CA GLY A 31 -11.32 -2.42 -3.31
C GLY A 31 -11.33 -2.51 -1.78
N ILE A 32 -10.18 -2.35 -1.12
CA ILE A 32 -10.04 -2.39 0.34
C ILE A 32 -9.38 -1.11 0.84
N SER A 33 -9.53 -0.82 2.13
CA SER A 33 -8.82 0.29 2.76
C SER A 33 -7.35 -0.07 3.04
N MET A 34 -6.51 0.96 3.15
CA MET A 34 -5.09 0.83 3.50
C MET A 34 -4.83 0.10 4.83
N PRO A 35 -5.57 0.37 5.93
CA PRO A 35 -5.40 -0.39 7.18
C PRO A 35 -5.78 -1.86 6.99
N ARG A 36 -6.80 -2.14 6.18
CA ARG A 36 -7.18 -3.52 5.86
C ARG A 36 -6.08 -4.26 5.11
N ALA A 37 -5.36 -3.57 4.21
CA ALA A 37 -4.21 -4.14 3.53
C ALA A 37 -3.08 -4.49 4.50
N ALA A 38 -2.78 -3.59 5.46
CA ALA A 38 -1.78 -3.84 6.49
C ALA A 38 -2.15 -5.06 7.36
N GLN A 39 -3.42 -5.18 7.78
CA GLN A 39 -3.91 -6.33 8.54
C GLN A 39 -3.79 -7.68 7.81
N ILE A 40 -3.78 -7.66 6.47
CA ILE A 40 -3.60 -8.88 5.66
C ILE A 40 -2.11 -9.26 5.61
N LEU A 41 -1.21 -8.28 5.49
CA LEU A 41 0.22 -8.54 5.31
C LEU A 41 1.00 -8.73 6.61
N LEU A 42 0.63 -8.04 7.70
CA LEU A 42 1.34 -8.11 8.98
C LEU A 42 1.42 -9.54 9.56
N PRO A 43 0.36 -10.38 9.51
CA PRO A 43 0.46 -11.77 9.97
C PRO A 43 1.49 -12.58 9.17
N LEU A 44 1.60 -12.35 7.85
CA LEU A 44 2.57 -13.04 6.99
C LEU A 44 4.02 -12.71 7.37
N VAL A 45 4.25 -11.49 7.90
CA VAL A 45 5.55 -11.04 8.39
C VAL A 45 5.83 -11.57 9.79
N ALA A 46 4.80 -11.67 10.65
CA ALA A 46 4.94 -12.05 12.06
C ALA A 46 5.03 -13.55 12.31
N GLU A 47 4.21 -14.36 11.62
CA GLU A 47 4.09 -15.80 11.87
C GLU A 47 5.12 -16.64 11.12
N GLY A 48 5.88 -16.01 10.22
CA GLY A 48 6.85 -16.69 9.38
C GLY A 48 6.22 -17.31 8.14
N ALA A 49 7.05 -17.41 7.10
CA ALA A 49 6.68 -17.92 5.79
C ALA A 49 6.28 -19.41 5.88
N PRO A 50 5.13 -19.87 5.34
CA PRO A 50 4.85 -21.31 5.24
C PRO A 50 5.96 -22.02 4.43
N ASP A 51 6.32 -23.25 4.81
CA ASP A 51 7.45 -23.97 4.19
C ASP A 51 7.32 -24.16 2.67
N ASP A 52 6.08 -24.18 2.14
CA ASP A 52 5.77 -24.42 0.72
C ASP A 52 5.72 -23.12 -0.14
N LEU A 53 6.63 -22.19 0.10
CA LEU A 53 6.75 -20.98 -0.70
C LEU A 53 7.74 -21.13 -1.83
N THR A 54 7.36 -20.59 -2.99
CA THR A 54 8.27 -20.39 -4.12
C THR A 54 9.40 -19.43 -3.74
N GLU A 55 10.56 -19.56 -4.40
CA GLU A 55 11.71 -18.67 -4.14
C GLU A 55 11.35 -17.19 -4.30
N SER A 56 10.56 -16.85 -5.33
CA SER A 56 10.10 -15.47 -5.54
C SER A 56 9.20 -14.95 -4.41
N ASP A 57 8.37 -15.81 -3.82
CA ASP A 57 7.54 -15.40 -2.67
C ASP A 57 8.37 -15.27 -1.39
N ARG A 58 9.42 -16.10 -1.24
CA ARG A 58 10.38 -15.98 -0.15
C ARG A 58 11.13 -14.65 -0.22
N GLU A 59 11.65 -14.27 -1.38
CA GLU A 59 12.29 -12.97 -1.60
C GLU A 59 11.33 -11.81 -1.28
N LEU A 60 10.08 -11.92 -1.71
CA LEU A 60 9.06 -10.91 -1.46
C LEU A 60 8.76 -10.75 0.04
N LEU A 61 8.66 -11.86 0.77
CA LEU A 61 8.47 -11.85 2.22
C LEU A 61 9.67 -11.28 2.95
N VAL A 62 10.90 -11.58 2.51
CA VAL A 62 12.11 -10.95 3.05
C VAL A 62 12.03 -9.43 2.89
N GLN A 63 11.61 -8.93 1.72
CA GLN A 63 11.43 -7.49 1.50
C GLN A 63 10.32 -6.91 2.39
N LEU A 64 9.21 -7.61 2.57
CA LEU A 64 8.14 -7.18 3.49
C LEU A 64 8.64 -7.11 4.93
N VAL A 65 9.39 -8.12 5.40
CA VAL A 65 9.98 -8.16 6.74
C VAL A 65 10.94 -6.98 6.94
N CYS A 66 11.80 -6.69 5.97
CA CYS A 66 12.70 -5.53 6.02
C CYS A 66 11.95 -4.19 6.08
N ASN A 67 10.71 -4.13 5.59
CA ASN A 67 9.86 -2.94 5.56
C ASN A 67 8.66 -3.02 6.53
N GLU A 68 8.66 -3.96 7.47
CA GLU A 68 7.61 -4.14 8.48
C GLU A 68 7.18 -2.83 9.17
N PRO A 69 8.09 -1.94 9.62
CA PRO A 69 7.68 -0.70 10.27
C PRO A 69 6.90 0.22 9.34
N ALA A 70 7.21 0.23 8.04
CA ALA A 70 6.47 1.00 7.05
C ALA A 70 5.08 0.41 6.81
N ILE A 71 4.96 -0.92 6.79
CA ILE A 71 3.66 -1.61 6.66
C ILE A 71 2.80 -1.37 7.91
N ARG A 72 3.40 -1.40 9.11
CA ARG A 72 2.70 -1.11 10.37
C ARG A 72 2.21 0.34 10.43
N ALA A 73 2.95 1.29 9.85
CA ALA A 73 2.52 2.69 9.76
C ALA A 73 1.22 2.85 8.96
N LEU A 74 0.97 2.01 7.95
CA LEU A 74 -0.25 2.03 7.14
C LEU A 74 -1.51 1.65 7.95
N ASP A 75 -1.37 0.83 9.00
CA ASP A 75 -2.45 0.51 9.93
C ASP A 75 -2.75 1.70 10.85
N ALA A 76 -1.70 2.42 11.28
CA ALA A 76 -1.80 3.54 12.21
C ALA A 76 -2.40 4.83 11.59
N GLU A 77 -2.24 5.03 10.28
CA GLU A 77 -2.81 6.20 9.56
C GLU A 77 -4.34 6.16 9.46
N SER A 78 -5.00 5.08 9.91
CA SER A 78 -6.47 5.06 10.04
C SER A 78 -7.02 6.06 11.08
N CYS A 79 -6.17 6.62 11.95
CA CYS A 79 -6.57 7.50 13.06
C CYS A 79 -6.42 9.01 12.77
N THR A 80 -5.85 9.42 11.63
CA THR A 80 -5.64 10.84 11.30
C THR A 80 -6.70 11.36 10.33
N SER A 81 -7.96 11.17 10.65
CA SER A 81 -9.06 11.83 9.95
C SER A 81 -9.92 12.66 10.90
N ILE A 82 -9.55 13.94 10.96
CA ILE A 82 -10.41 15.14 11.09
C ILE A 82 -11.03 15.44 12.47
N GLU A 83 -10.29 16.12 13.34
CA GLU A 83 -10.88 17.19 14.18
C GLU A 83 -10.46 18.55 13.58
N GLY A 84 -11.26 19.03 12.64
CA GLY A 84 -11.16 20.37 12.08
C GLY A 84 -12.31 21.24 12.57
N GLY A 85 -12.04 22.09 13.57
CA GLY A 85 -12.90 23.19 13.96
C GLY A 85 -12.06 24.44 14.20
N GLY A 86 -12.12 25.41 13.29
CA GLY A 86 -11.52 26.73 13.48
C GLY A 86 -11.10 27.41 12.18
N ALA A 87 -11.88 28.42 11.79
CA ALA A 87 -11.72 29.32 10.64
C ALA A 87 -10.31 29.91 10.45
N ASP A 88 -9.83 30.02 9.19
CA ASP A 88 -9.75 31.26 8.37
C ASP A 88 -8.96 30.98 7.06
N GLN A 89 -9.26 31.70 5.97
CA GLN A 89 -8.68 31.55 4.61
C GLN A 89 -7.29 32.27 4.50
N PRO A 90 -6.49 32.24 3.38
CA PRO A 90 -6.86 31.96 1.99
C PRO A 90 -5.90 31.10 1.12
N LEU A 91 -6.41 30.80 -0.07
CA LEU A 91 -5.84 30.13 -1.26
C LEU A 91 -4.34 30.39 -1.59
N SER A 92 -3.52 29.33 -1.62
CA SER A 92 -2.58 29.04 -2.74
C SER A 92 -1.64 27.88 -2.45
N ARG A 93 -1.93 26.71 -3.03
CA ARG A 93 -0.93 25.90 -3.73
C ARG A 93 -1.64 24.86 -4.58
N ARG A 94 -1.55 25.02 -5.90
CA ARG A 94 -1.76 23.90 -6.82
C ARG A 94 -0.69 22.86 -6.54
N SER A 95 -0.95 21.95 -5.61
CA SER A 95 -0.13 20.76 -5.43
C SER A 95 -0.37 19.88 -6.65
N ARG A 96 0.63 19.84 -7.54
CA ARG A 96 0.77 18.79 -8.57
C ARG A 96 0.45 17.46 -7.90
N GLY A 97 -0.58 16.77 -8.39
CA GLY A 97 -0.99 15.47 -7.88
C GLY A 97 0.19 14.48 -7.83
N PRO A 98 0.12 13.49 -6.94
CA PRO A 98 1.20 12.52 -6.75
C PRO A 98 1.54 11.86 -8.08
N ARG A 99 2.83 11.86 -8.41
CA ARG A 99 3.34 11.17 -9.60
C ARG A 99 3.24 9.68 -9.35
N GLN A 100 2.10 9.09 -9.69
CA GLN A 100 1.96 7.64 -9.77
C GLN A 100 3.15 7.05 -10.57
N PRO A 101 3.75 5.94 -10.11
CA PRO A 101 4.80 5.25 -10.84
C PRO A 101 4.37 4.93 -12.28
N GLU A 102 5.21 5.23 -13.28
CA GLU A 102 4.83 5.06 -14.70
C GLU A 102 4.43 3.62 -15.08
N HIS A 103 4.93 2.62 -14.35
CA HIS A 103 4.58 1.22 -14.60
C HIS A 103 3.16 0.87 -14.13
N LEU A 104 2.61 1.56 -13.12
CA LEU A 104 1.21 1.41 -12.68
C LEU A 104 0.25 2.11 -13.63
N ARG A 105 0.67 3.21 -14.29
CA ARG A 105 -0.12 3.84 -15.37
C ARG A 105 -0.35 2.92 -16.56
N ARG A 106 0.61 2.05 -16.87
CA ARG A 106 0.47 1.05 -17.96
C ARG A 106 -0.46 -0.09 -17.57
N SER A 107 -0.53 -0.44 -16.29
CA SER A 107 -1.42 -1.47 -15.75
C SER A 107 -2.87 -0.99 -15.57
N ALA A 108 -3.20 0.30 -15.61
CA ALA A 108 -4.62 0.72 -15.63
C ALA A 108 -5.34 0.36 -16.96
N ARG A 109 -4.68 -0.38 -17.86
CA ARG A 109 -5.17 -0.80 -19.18
C ARG A 109 -5.28 -2.33 -19.28
N TRP A 110 -5.53 -3.03 -18.16
CA TRP A 110 -5.90 -4.47 -18.19
C TRP A 110 -7.38 -4.60 -18.57
N ASP A 111 -7.58 -5.02 -19.82
CA ASP A 111 -8.75 -5.69 -20.41
C ASP A 111 -10.16 -5.15 -20.14
N ALA A 112 -10.57 -4.20 -21.00
CA ALA A 112 -11.94 -4.21 -21.49
C ALA A 112 -12.02 -5.26 -22.61
N ARG A 113 -12.57 -6.44 -22.29
CA ARG A 113 -12.96 -7.45 -23.28
C ARG A 113 -14.43 -7.80 -23.09
#